data_AF-A0ABD5SEG6-F1
#
_entry.id   AF-A0ABD5SEG6-F1
#
_cell.length_a   1.000
_cell.length_b   1.000
_cell.length_c   1.000
_cell.angle_alpha   90.00
_cell.angle_beta   90.00
_cell.angle_gamma   90.00
#
_symmetry.space_group_name_H-M   'P 1'
#
loop_
_entity.id
_entity.type
_entity.pdbx_description
1 polymer ?
#
loop_
_entity_poly.entity_id
_entity_poly.type
_entity_poly.pdbx_seq_one_letter_code
_entity_poly.pdbx_strand_id
1 'polypeptide(L)'
;LLSAQGWLNRWVSLTDADASDIQFLLSVSSDQLTASFDQLETRMLTIAAIALVLVLAAIFYISMGITKPIAELANSAERMTRGDYSEPITLRSKDEFGVLATSLNGMQTAIKEREEKISYQAGHDLETGLMNRDMIRRQLDIWFNQESEFSVILLSIENIQRLSDLYGVSYIQQFLPEIGQRLTA
;
A
#
# COMPACT_ATOMS: atom_id res chain seq x y z
N LEU A 1 66.34 -26.26 0.75
CA LEU A 1 65.74 -25.90 -0.56
C LEU A 1 64.88 -27.07 -0.99
N LEU A 2 63.62 -26.80 -1.35
CA LEU A 2 62.52 -27.75 -1.61
C LEU A 2 61.80 -28.29 -0.35
N SER A 3 61.21 -27.37 0.42
CA SER A 3 59.93 -27.66 1.08
C SER A 3 58.86 -27.74 -0.02
N ALA A 4 58.86 -28.86 -0.73
CA ALA A 4 57.83 -29.19 -1.71
C ALA A 4 56.49 -29.17 -0.97
N GLN A 5 55.62 -28.27 -1.41
CA GLN A 5 54.21 -28.21 -1.03
C GLN A 5 53.67 -29.65 -1.06
N GLY A 6 53.32 -30.21 0.09
CA GLY A 6 52.86 -31.60 0.17
C GLY A 6 53.66 -32.53 1.06
N TRP A 7 54.83 -32.16 1.62
CA TRP A 7 55.65 -33.08 2.44
C TRP A 7 56.18 -32.46 3.72
N LEU A 8 55.97 -33.13 4.85
CA LEU A 8 56.49 -32.76 6.16
C LEU A 8 57.70 -33.65 6.49
N ASN A 9 58.87 -33.03 6.53
CA ASN A 9 60.14 -33.72 6.70
C ASN A 9 60.70 -33.50 8.11
N ARG A 10 61.09 -34.57 8.79
CA ARG A 10 61.76 -34.50 10.10
C ARG A 10 62.95 -35.44 10.14
N TRP A 11 64.11 -34.91 10.53
CA TRP A 11 65.31 -35.72 10.78
C TRP A 11 65.21 -36.38 12.16
N VAL A 12 65.51 -37.67 12.23
CA VAL A 12 65.63 -38.42 13.48
C VAL A 12 66.97 -39.17 13.46
N SER A 13 67.79 -38.95 14.48
CA SER A 13 69.04 -39.67 14.70
C SER A 13 68.81 -40.83 15.66
N LEU A 14 69.19 -42.04 15.27
CA LEU A 14 69.29 -43.17 16.18
C LEU A 14 70.78 -43.40 16.45
N THR A 15 71.23 -43.01 17.64
CA THR A 15 72.60 -43.25 18.06
C THR A 15 72.67 -44.63 18.67
N ASP A 16 73.24 -45.59 17.94
CA ASP A 16 73.67 -46.86 18.53
C ASP A 16 75.13 -46.73 18.99
N ALA A 17 75.51 -47.51 20.01
CA ALA A 17 76.70 -47.33 20.84
C ALA A 17 78.06 -47.53 20.14
N ASP A 18 78.07 -47.85 18.84
CA ASP A 18 79.28 -47.92 18.00
C ASP A 18 79.19 -46.95 16.81
N ALA A 19 79.54 -45.70 17.10
CA ALA A 19 80.15 -44.68 16.23
C ALA A 19 79.66 -44.52 14.77
N SER A 20 78.41 -44.85 14.46
CA SER A 20 77.79 -44.49 13.18
C SER A 20 76.48 -43.74 13.44
N ASP A 21 76.53 -42.41 13.27
CA ASP A 21 75.35 -41.55 13.37
C ASP A 21 74.49 -41.73 12.11
N ILE A 22 73.59 -42.71 12.13
CA ILE A 22 72.67 -42.95 11.03
C ILE A 22 71.49 -41.98 11.20
N GLN A 23 71.45 -40.98 10.31
CA GLN A 23 70.35 -40.02 10.24
C GLN A 23 69.29 -40.53 9.26
N PHE A 24 68.08 -40.71 9.76
CA PHE A 24 66.93 -41.05 8.92
C PHE A 24 66.15 -39.78 8.59
N LEU A 25 65.83 -39.60 7.31
CA LEU A 25 64.86 -38.60 6.86
C LEU A 25 63.47 -39.23 6.90
N LEU A 26 62.61 -38.78 7.81
CA LEU A 26 61.21 -39.14 7.81
C LEU A 26 60.46 -38.12 6.94
N SER A 27 59.84 -38.56 5.85
CA SER A 27 59.03 -37.73 4.97
C SER A 27 57.59 -38.25 4.98
N VAL A 28 56.64 -37.42 5.42
CA VAL A 28 55.21 -37.74 5.41
C VAL A 28 54.52 -36.85 4.39
N SER A 29 53.72 -37.42 3.49
CA SER A 29 52.93 -36.61 2.56
C SER A 29 51.75 -35.97 3.30
N SER A 30 51.66 -34.65 3.26
CA SER A 30 50.54 -33.88 3.81
C SER A 30 49.28 -33.99 2.96
N ASP A 31 49.37 -34.53 1.75
CA ASP A 31 48.23 -34.75 0.85
C ASP A 31 47.15 -35.63 1.50
N GLN A 32 47.55 -36.59 2.34
CA GLN A 32 46.61 -37.44 3.09
C GLN A 32 45.94 -36.71 4.26
N LEU A 33 46.57 -35.66 4.80
CA LEU A 33 45.98 -34.80 5.82
C LEU A 33 45.02 -33.79 5.17
N THR A 34 45.40 -33.18 4.03
CA THR A 34 44.60 -32.16 3.33
C THR A 34 43.41 -32.73 2.56
N ALA A 35 43.50 -33.94 2.00
CA ALA A 35 42.37 -34.55 1.27
C ALA A 35 41.09 -34.71 2.14
N SER A 36 41.25 -34.87 3.46
CA SER A 36 40.11 -34.86 4.40
C SER A 36 39.55 -33.46 4.64
N PHE A 37 40.41 -32.42 4.56
CA PHE A 37 40.01 -31.02 4.69
C PHE A 37 39.35 -30.47 3.42
N ASP A 38 39.78 -30.89 2.23
CA ASP A 38 39.20 -30.44 0.96
C ASP A 38 37.70 -30.81 0.84
N GLN A 39 37.34 -31.99 1.36
CA GLN A 39 35.94 -32.44 1.42
C GLN A 39 35.12 -31.59 2.41
N LEU A 40 35.71 -31.17 3.53
CA LEU A 40 35.07 -30.30 4.51
C LEU A 40 34.87 -28.89 3.94
N GLU A 41 35.88 -28.34 3.25
CA GLU A 41 35.80 -27.03 2.60
C GLU A 41 34.71 -27.00 1.53
N THR A 42 34.67 -28.01 0.65
CA THR A 42 33.63 -28.11 -0.39
C THR A 42 32.22 -28.27 0.22
N ARG A 43 32.09 -29.03 1.31
CA ARG A 43 30.81 -29.15 2.03
C ARG A 43 30.37 -27.84 2.68
N MET A 44 31.29 -27.12 3.31
CA MET A 44 30.99 -25.80 3.88
C MET A 44 30.56 -24.81 2.80
N LEU A 45 31.26 -24.78 1.65
CA LEU A 45 30.91 -23.94 0.51
C LEU A 45 29.55 -24.29 -0.09
N THR A 46 29.22 -25.58 -0.23
CA THR A 46 27.90 -25.99 -0.73
C THR A 46 26.78 -25.63 0.24
N ILE A 47 26.98 -25.82 1.55
CA ILE A 47 26.02 -25.39 2.58
C ILE A 47 25.83 -23.86 2.54
N ALA A 48 26.91 -23.09 2.47
CA ALA A 48 26.86 -21.63 2.39
C ALA A 48 26.13 -21.16 1.11
N ALA A 49 26.39 -21.81 -0.03
CA ALA A 49 25.72 -21.52 -1.28
C ALA A 49 24.20 -21.82 -1.20
N ILE A 50 23.82 -22.96 -0.64
CA ILE A 50 22.40 -23.31 -0.42
C ILE A 50 21.74 -22.31 0.52
N ALA A 51 22.39 -21.96 1.63
CA ALA A 51 21.86 -20.98 2.58
C ALA A 51 21.65 -19.61 1.91
N LEU A 52 22.59 -19.14 1.08
CA LEU A 52 22.45 -17.90 0.33
C LEU A 52 21.25 -17.93 -0.63
N VAL A 53 21.09 -19.03 -1.38
CA VAL A 53 19.95 -19.19 -2.29
C VAL A 53 18.63 -19.19 -1.52
N LEU A 54 18.56 -19.86 -0.37
CA LEU A 54 17.35 -19.87 0.46
C LEU A 54 17.01 -18.48 0.99
N VAL A 55 17.99 -17.69 1.42
CA VAL A 55 17.77 -16.31 1.88
C VAL A 55 17.25 -15.44 0.73
N LEU A 56 17.84 -15.52 -0.45
CA LEU A 56 17.38 -14.77 -1.62
C LEU A 56 15.96 -15.18 -2.04
N ALA A 57 15.65 -16.47 -2.02
CA ALA A 57 14.32 -16.98 -2.29
C ALA A 57 13.29 -16.49 -1.27
N ALA A 58 13.64 -16.47 0.02
CA ALA A 58 12.79 -15.97 1.09
C ALA A 58 12.51 -14.47 0.93
N ILE A 59 13.54 -13.66 0.65
CA ILE A 59 13.39 -12.22 0.38
C ILE A 59 12.44 -11.99 -0.79
N PHE A 60 12.62 -12.72 -1.90
CA PHE A 60 11.77 -12.61 -3.07
C PHE A 60 10.32 -12.96 -2.75
N TYR A 61 10.10 -14.05 -2.02
CA TYR A 61 8.76 -14.51 -1.63
C TYR A 61 8.06 -13.51 -0.70
N ILE A 62 8.74 -13.00 0.32
CA ILE A 62 8.19 -12.00 1.26
C ILE A 62 7.89 -10.69 0.53
N SER A 63 8.79 -10.23 -0.34
CA SER A 63 8.61 -8.99 -1.09
C SER A 63 7.35 -9.05 -1.96
N MET A 64 7.16 -10.16 -2.68
CA MET A 64 6.03 -10.33 -3.59
C MET A 64 4.72 -10.68 -2.87
N GLY A 65 4.78 -11.49 -1.81
CA GLY A 65 3.59 -12.00 -1.11
C GLY A 65 3.08 -11.10 0.01
N ILE A 66 3.92 -10.24 0.58
CA ILE A 66 3.56 -9.42 1.75
C ILE A 66 3.85 -7.94 1.49
N THR A 67 5.10 -7.59 1.18
CA THR A 67 5.51 -6.18 1.12
C THR A 67 4.77 -5.40 0.04
N LYS A 68 4.65 -5.97 -1.19
CA LYS A 68 3.94 -5.31 -2.30
C LYS A 68 2.44 -5.11 -2.03
N PRO A 69 1.66 -6.16 -1.66
CA PRO A 69 0.24 -5.98 -1.34
C PRO A 69 0.00 -4.95 -0.24
N ILE A 70 0.80 -4.96 0.84
CA ILE A 70 0.67 -3.99 1.92
C ILE A 70 0.97 -2.57 1.44
N ALA A 71 2.01 -2.38 0.63
CA ALA A 71 2.35 -1.06 0.08
C ALA A 71 1.24 -0.53 -0.83
N GLU A 72 0.63 -1.36 -1.68
CA GLU A 72 -0.50 -0.97 -2.54
C GLU A 72 -1.72 -0.53 -1.72
N LEU A 73 -2.05 -1.27 -0.66
CA LEU A 73 -3.15 -0.92 0.24
C LEU A 73 -2.86 0.37 1.02
N ALA A 74 -1.64 0.54 1.53
CA ALA A 74 -1.22 1.74 2.24
C ALA A 74 -1.28 2.99 1.35
N ASN A 75 -0.77 2.90 0.12
CA ASN A 75 -0.82 3.99 -0.85
C ASN A 75 -2.27 4.36 -1.21
N SER A 76 -3.14 3.36 -1.33
CA SER A 76 -4.57 3.59 -1.60
C SER A 76 -5.25 4.30 -0.42
N ALA A 77 -4.97 3.87 0.81
CA ALA A 77 -5.47 4.53 2.00
C ALA A 77 -4.97 5.98 2.11
N GLU A 78 -3.70 6.25 1.79
CA GLU A 78 -3.14 7.61 1.78
C GLU A 78 -3.77 8.50 0.69
N ARG A 79 -4.14 7.93 -0.46
CA ARG A 79 -4.92 8.67 -1.46
C ARG A 79 -6.30 9.05 -0.93
N MET A 80 -6.98 8.12 -0.25
CA MET A 80 -8.28 8.38 0.36
C MET A 80 -8.21 9.49 1.42
N THR A 81 -7.14 9.58 2.22
CA THR A 81 -7.00 10.68 3.20
C THR A 81 -6.83 12.06 2.56
N ARG A 82 -6.40 12.12 1.29
CA ARG A 82 -6.31 13.35 0.50
C ARG A 82 -7.61 13.67 -0.27
N GLY A 83 -8.68 12.89 -0.08
CA GLY A 83 -9.95 13.07 -0.79
C GLY A 83 -9.97 12.51 -2.21
N ASP A 84 -8.94 11.75 -2.61
CA ASP A 84 -8.93 11.09 -3.92
C ASP A 84 -9.60 9.71 -3.84
N TYR A 85 -10.89 9.68 -4.16
CA TYR A 85 -11.70 8.47 -4.24
C TYR A 85 -11.94 7.99 -5.68
N SER A 86 -11.18 8.48 -6.66
CA SER A 86 -11.44 8.25 -8.09
C SER A 86 -11.09 6.84 -8.56
N GLU A 87 -10.01 6.27 -8.03
CA GLU A 87 -9.48 4.97 -8.44
C GLU A 87 -9.74 3.90 -7.36
N PRO A 88 -10.39 2.77 -7.69
CA PRO A 88 -10.63 1.66 -6.77
C PRO A 88 -9.36 0.82 -6.56
N ILE A 89 -9.28 0.16 -5.41
CA ILE A 89 -8.21 -0.79 -5.10
C ILE A 89 -8.39 -2.06 -5.93
N THR A 90 -7.44 -2.37 -6.80
CA THR A 90 -7.51 -3.50 -7.76
C THR A 90 -6.77 -4.76 -7.30
N LEU A 91 -6.25 -4.79 -6.07
CA LEU A 91 -5.53 -5.93 -5.51
C LEU A 91 -6.37 -7.21 -5.54
N ARG A 92 -6.02 -8.13 -6.44
CA ARG A 92 -6.66 -9.45 -6.57
C ARG A 92 -5.91 -10.47 -5.73
N SER A 93 -6.30 -10.61 -4.48
CA SER A 93 -5.83 -11.68 -3.60
C SER A 93 -6.98 -12.52 -3.05
N LYS A 94 -6.71 -13.78 -2.73
CA LYS A 94 -7.69 -14.72 -2.14
C LYS A 94 -7.49 -14.93 -0.63
N ASP A 95 -6.58 -14.17 -0.04
CA ASP A 95 -6.22 -14.20 1.38
C ASP A 95 -6.81 -12.97 2.11
N GLU A 96 -6.29 -12.72 3.32
CA GLU A 96 -6.67 -11.59 4.16
C GLU A 96 -6.46 -10.23 3.47
N PHE A 97 -5.48 -10.11 2.57
CA PHE A 97 -5.26 -8.86 1.82
C PHE A 97 -6.38 -8.58 0.83
N GLY A 98 -6.97 -9.63 0.23
CA GLY A 98 -8.12 -9.49 -0.66
C GLY A 98 -9.39 -9.06 0.09
N VAL A 99 -9.59 -9.62 1.29
CA VAL A 99 -10.68 -9.18 2.19
C VAL A 99 -10.48 -7.72 2.57
N LEU A 100 -9.27 -7.34 2.97
CA LEU A 100 -8.94 -5.97 3.36
C LEU A 100 -9.11 -4.98 2.19
N ALA A 101 -8.69 -5.34 0.98
CA ALA A 101 -8.90 -4.54 -0.23
C ALA A 101 -10.39 -4.30 -0.47
N THR A 102 -11.22 -5.34 -0.31
CA THR A 102 -12.68 -5.25 -0.46
C THR A 102 -13.30 -4.32 0.59
N SER A 103 -12.87 -4.44 1.85
CA SER A 103 -13.33 -3.55 2.92
C SER A 103 -12.93 -2.10 2.71
N LEU A 104 -11.69 -1.83 2.28
CA LEU A 104 -11.23 -0.48 1.94
C LEU A 104 -12.01 0.13 0.78
N ASN A 105 -12.29 -0.65 -0.28
CA ASN A 105 -13.16 -0.21 -1.37
C ASN A 105 -14.57 0.14 -0.89
N GLY A 106 -15.15 -0.67 0.01
CA GLY A 106 -16.44 -0.36 0.63
C GLY A 106 -16.42 0.96 1.40
N MET A 107 -15.36 1.21 2.18
CA MET A 107 -15.17 2.48 2.88
C MET A 107 -14.99 3.66 1.91
N GLN A 108 -14.20 3.49 0.85
CA GLN A 108 -14.00 4.50 -0.19
C GLN A 108 -15.33 4.94 -0.81
N THR A 109 -16.18 3.99 -1.21
CA THR A 109 -17.51 4.29 -1.75
C THR A 109 -18.38 5.01 -0.72
N ALA A 110 -18.44 4.50 0.51
CA ALA A 110 -19.28 5.09 1.55
C ALA A 110 -18.85 6.53 1.92
N ILE A 111 -17.55 6.80 1.95
CA ILE A 111 -17.01 8.14 2.21
C ILE A 111 -17.36 9.07 1.04
N LYS A 112 -17.14 8.63 -0.20
CA LYS A 112 -17.47 9.40 -1.40
C LYS A 112 -18.95 9.80 -1.43
N GLU A 113 -19.85 8.83 -1.25
CA GLU A 113 -21.30 9.08 -1.22
C GLU A 113 -21.68 10.06 -0.10
N ARG A 114 -21.04 9.92 1.07
CA ARG A 114 -21.28 10.80 2.21
C ARG A 114 -20.80 12.23 1.92
N GLU A 115 -19.63 12.42 1.31
CA GLU A 115 -19.14 13.73 0.93
C GLU A 115 -19.99 14.39 -0.16
N GLU A 116 -20.42 13.63 -1.17
CA GLU A 116 -21.35 14.11 -2.20
C GLU A 116 -22.67 14.57 -1.56
N LYS A 117 -23.20 13.77 -0.63
CA LYS A 117 -24.41 14.13 0.13
C LYS A 117 -24.21 15.39 0.98
N ILE A 118 -23.10 15.50 1.71
CA ILE A 118 -22.81 16.70 2.52
C ILE A 118 -22.67 17.93 1.62
N SER A 119 -21.98 17.81 0.50
CA SER A 119 -21.78 18.91 -0.46
C SER A 119 -23.11 19.35 -1.07
N TYR A 120 -23.97 18.39 -1.43
CA TYR A 120 -25.32 18.67 -1.90
C TYR A 120 -26.14 19.39 -0.83
N GLN A 121 -26.15 18.89 0.41
CA GLN A 121 -26.87 19.51 1.54
C GLN A 121 -26.33 20.89 1.92
N ALA A 122 -25.03 21.13 1.76
CA ALA A 122 -24.41 22.43 1.99
C ALA A 122 -24.74 23.44 0.89
N GLY A 123 -25.13 22.99 -0.31
CA GLY A 123 -25.46 23.82 -1.45
C GLY A 123 -26.94 23.98 -1.73
N HIS A 124 -27.77 23.08 -1.22
CA HIS A 124 -29.20 23.00 -1.51
C HIS A 124 -30.05 23.10 -0.24
N ASP A 125 -31.23 23.67 -0.39
CA ASP A 125 -32.27 23.65 0.63
C ASP A 125 -32.97 22.29 0.62
N LEU A 126 -33.05 21.63 1.79
CA LEU A 126 -33.55 20.26 1.90
C LEU A 126 -35.07 20.13 1.71
N GLU A 127 -35.82 21.22 1.88
CA GLU A 127 -37.28 21.23 1.74
C GLU A 127 -37.72 21.43 0.30
N THR A 128 -36.93 22.17 -0.50
CA THR A 128 -37.25 22.50 -1.90
C THR A 128 -36.38 21.77 -2.92
N GLY A 129 -35.18 21.30 -2.53
CA GLY A 129 -34.17 20.76 -3.44
C GLY A 129 -33.45 21.82 -4.29
N LEU A 130 -33.82 23.09 -4.16
CA LEU A 130 -33.20 24.21 -4.87
C LEU A 130 -31.88 24.63 -4.22
N MET A 131 -31.08 25.43 -4.94
CA MET A 131 -29.89 26.03 -4.33
C MET A 131 -30.27 26.87 -3.11
N ASN A 132 -29.52 26.70 -2.02
CA ASN A 132 -29.69 27.55 -0.86
C ASN A 132 -29.11 28.95 -1.09
N ARG A 133 -29.37 29.86 -0.16
CA ARG A 133 -28.93 31.26 -0.25
C ARG A 133 -27.42 31.39 -0.43
N ASP A 134 -26.62 30.57 0.24
CA ASP A 134 -25.17 30.65 0.19
C ASP A 134 -24.61 30.19 -1.17
N MET A 135 -25.23 29.18 -1.77
CA MET A 135 -24.87 28.73 -3.11
C MET A 135 -25.29 29.74 -4.18
N ILE A 136 -26.51 30.31 -4.08
CA ILE A 136 -26.95 31.39 -4.99
C ILE A 136 -25.97 32.57 -4.92
N ARG A 137 -25.57 32.98 -3.71
CA ARG A 137 -24.61 34.08 -3.53
C ARG A 137 -23.26 33.77 -4.19
N ARG A 138 -22.71 32.57 -3.97
CA ARG A 138 -21.47 32.13 -4.63
C ARG A 138 -21.58 32.15 -6.15
N GLN A 139 -22.71 31.68 -6.70
CA GLN A 139 -22.93 31.66 -8.14
C GLN A 139 -23.02 33.08 -8.73
N LEU A 140 -23.71 33.99 -8.04
CA LEU A 140 -23.76 35.40 -8.42
C LEU A 140 -22.37 36.04 -8.41
N ASP A 141 -21.57 35.79 -7.37
CA ASP A 141 -20.20 36.31 -7.28
C ASP A 141 -19.32 35.81 -8.44
N ILE A 142 -19.48 34.54 -8.86
CA ILE A 142 -18.79 33.99 -10.03
C ILE A 142 -19.20 34.73 -11.31
N TRP A 143 -20.49 34.90 -11.56
CA TRP A 143 -20.98 35.59 -12.75
C TRP A 143 -20.56 37.07 -12.78
N PHE A 144 -20.57 37.75 -11.64
CA PHE A 144 -20.05 39.12 -11.53
C PHE A 144 -18.56 39.20 -11.88
N ASN A 145 -17.74 38.30 -11.32
CA ASN A 145 -16.28 38.30 -11.57
C ASN A 145 -15.91 37.91 -13.00
N GLN A 146 -16.78 37.18 -13.70
CA GLN A 146 -16.60 36.79 -15.09
C GLN A 146 -17.18 37.81 -16.08
N GLU A 147 -17.65 38.97 -15.61
CA GLU A 147 -18.34 39.99 -16.42
C GLU A 147 -19.48 39.40 -17.27
N SER A 148 -20.15 38.38 -16.75
CA SER A 148 -21.27 37.75 -17.45
C SER A 148 -22.51 38.63 -17.35
N GLU A 149 -23.24 38.79 -18.45
CA GLU A 149 -24.57 39.40 -18.41
C GLU A 149 -25.58 38.39 -17.82
N PHE A 150 -26.26 38.76 -16.74
CA PHE A 150 -27.33 37.95 -16.17
C PHE A 150 -28.47 38.81 -15.61
N SER A 151 -29.65 38.21 -15.50
CA SER A 151 -30.83 38.82 -14.86
C SER A 151 -31.20 38.04 -13.61
N VAL A 152 -31.59 38.75 -12.55
CA VAL A 152 -32.08 38.16 -11.31
C VAL A 152 -33.57 38.43 -11.18
N ILE A 153 -34.36 37.36 -11.01
CA ILE A 153 -35.81 37.44 -10.76
C ILE A 153 -36.06 36.96 -9.33
N LEU A 154 -36.73 37.80 -8.54
CA LEU A 154 -37.16 37.43 -7.20
C LEU A 154 -38.60 36.92 -7.26
N LEU A 155 -38.81 35.66 -6.89
CA LEU A 155 -40.12 35.02 -6.80
C LEU A 155 -40.44 34.80 -5.32
N SER A 156 -41.65 35.18 -4.90
CA SER A 156 -42.13 34.99 -3.53
C SER A 156 -43.47 34.29 -3.53
N ILE A 157 -43.63 33.30 -2.65
CA ILE A 157 -44.92 32.66 -2.40
C ILE A 157 -45.60 33.41 -1.26
N GLU A 158 -46.75 34.01 -1.55
CA GLU A 158 -47.54 34.71 -0.55
C GLU A 158 -48.32 33.73 0.34
N ASN A 159 -48.49 34.08 1.61
CA ASN A 159 -49.41 33.42 2.55
C ASN A 159 -49.23 31.90 2.74
N ILE A 160 -47.99 31.40 2.77
CA ILE A 160 -47.69 29.99 3.12
C ILE A 160 -48.33 29.57 4.47
N GLN A 161 -48.37 30.49 5.44
CA GLN A 161 -48.97 30.21 6.75
C GLN A 161 -50.44 29.78 6.64
N ARG A 162 -51.22 30.45 5.78
CA ARG A 162 -52.63 30.14 5.55
C ARG A 162 -52.81 28.79 4.86
N LEU A 163 -51.91 28.44 3.93
CA LEU A 163 -51.90 27.11 3.31
C LEU A 163 -51.63 26.02 4.35
N SER A 164 -50.68 26.26 5.27
CA SER A 164 -50.40 25.36 6.39
C SER A 164 -51.60 25.20 7.31
N ASP A 165 -52.31 26.30 7.62
CA ASP A 165 -53.49 26.27 8.51
C ASP A 165 -54.68 25.52 7.87
N LEU A 166 -54.83 25.59 6.54
CA LEU A 166 -55.96 24.99 5.82
C LEU A 166 -55.73 23.51 5.47
N TYR A 167 -54.52 23.14 5.05
CA TYR A 167 -54.21 21.81 4.50
C TYR A 167 -53.22 21.01 5.36
N GLY A 168 -52.73 21.60 6.45
CA GLY A 168 -51.77 20.98 7.36
C GLY A 168 -50.32 21.10 6.87
N VAL A 169 -49.38 20.93 7.81
CA VAL A 169 -47.93 21.04 7.57
C VAL A 169 -47.45 19.99 6.56
N SER A 170 -48.05 18.79 6.55
CA SER A 170 -47.70 17.72 5.61
C SER A 170 -47.97 18.11 4.15
N TYR A 171 -48.99 18.95 3.89
CA TYR A 171 -49.26 19.46 2.55
C TYR A 171 -48.13 20.38 2.07
N ILE A 172 -47.64 21.27 2.96
CA ILE A 172 -46.50 22.15 2.65
C ILE A 172 -45.23 21.34 2.33
N GLN A 173 -44.97 20.29 3.11
CA GLN A 173 -43.81 19.40 2.88
C GLN A 173 -43.87 18.65 1.54
N GLN A 174 -45.06 18.45 0.98
CA GLN A 174 -45.23 17.86 -0.36
C GLN A 174 -45.21 18.91 -1.47
N PHE A 175 -45.73 20.10 -1.20
CA PHE A 175 -45.86 21.21 -2.15
C PHE A 175 -44.52 21.89 -2.49
N LEU A 176 -43.66 22.14 -1.49
CA LEU A 176 -42.39 22.84 -1.69
C LEU A 176 -41.41 22.11 -2.63
N PRO A 177 -41.20 20.78 -2.53
CA PRO A 177 -40.39 20.03 -3.50
C PRO A 177 -40.95 20.11 -4.92
N GLU A 178 -42.27 20.12 -5.09
CA GLU A 178 -42.92 20.15 -6.41
C GLU A 178 -42.67 21.48 -7.12
N ILE A 179 -42.68 22.60 -6.39
CA ILE A 179 -42.28 23.90 -6.93
C ILE A 179 -40.80 23.88 -7.33
N GLY A 180 -39.93 23.34 -6.48
CA GLY A 180 -38.50 23.23 -6.77
C GLY A 180 -38.25 22.48 -8.08
N GLN A 181 -38.89 21.32 -8.25
CA GLN A 181 -38.80 20.55 -9.49
C GLN A 181 -39.28 21.33 -10.72
N ARG A 182 -40.40 22.06 -10.62
CA ARG A 182 -40.92 22.86 -11.74
C ARG A 182 -40.05 24.05 -12.12
N LEU A 183 -39.30 24.61 -11.17
CA LEU A 183 -38.36 25.70 -11.44
C LEU A 183 -37.02 25.21 -12.04
N THR A 184 -36.73 23.92 -11.92
CA THR A 184 -35.48 23.31 -12.40
C THR A 184 -35.67 22.53 -13.72
N ALA A 185 -36.92 22.28 -14.12
CA ALA A 185 -37.30 21.58 -15.36
C ALA A 185 -37.31 22.53 -16.57
#